data_AF-A0A3M7RPN9-F1
#
_entry.id   AF-A0A3M7RPN9-F1
#
_cell.length_a   1.000
_cell.length_b   1.000
_cell.length_c   1.000
_cell.angle_alpha   90.00
_cell.angle_beta   90.00
_cell.angle_gamma   90.00
#
_symmetry.space_group_name_H-M   'P 1'
#
loop_
_entity.id
_entity.type
_entity.pdbx_description
1 polymer ?
#
loop_
_entity_poly.entity_id
_entity_poly.type
_entity_poly.pdbx_seq_one_letter_code
_entity_poly.pdbx_strand_id
1 'polypeptide(L)'
;MRAPIVYRHRIIDLRDSGLSYRNISKQLISEGLIISHVSVRKICEKYIQKSVIADFNRSGRSTIFNQIHYDYLEQLICKNREITTQEIILKINIKFSIKVSNSTIIRAAEKINWSRKTTRYCQIVSEKNAIKRALYANFCLLSCDSFMDCVFIDESLIELEVHTLKHWQKKGCRYNKAPVAKHPLK
;
A
#
# COMPACT_ATOMS: atom_id res chain seq x y z
N MET A 1 14.17 -30.21 -1.15
CA MET A 1 12.85 -29.98 -0.51
C MET A 1 13.05 -29.46 0.91
N ARG A 2 12.18 -28.55 1.37
CA ARG A 2 12.14 -28.17 2.79
C ARG A 2 11.31 -29.20 3.54
N ALA A 3 11.80 -29.68 4.68
CA ALA A 3 10.99 -30.50 5.57
C ALA A 3 9.79 -29.66 6.07
N PRO A 4 8.55 -30.16 5.97
CA PRO A 4 7.40 -29.56 6.63
C PRO A 4 7.67 -29.31 8.11
N ILE A 5 7.04 -28.28 8.69
CA ILE A 5 7.24 -27.93 10.11
C ILE A 5 6.94 -29.11 11.03
N VAL A 6 5.92 -29.92 10.73
CA VAL A 6 5.56 -31.15 11.44
C VAL A 6 6.72 -32.14 11.51
N TYR A 7 7.44 -32.32 10.39
CA TYR A 7 8.57 -33.26 10.34
C TYR A 7 9.75 -32.73 11.17
N ARG A 8 9.91 -31.41 11.26
CA ARG A 8 10.96 -30.79 12.09
C ARG A 8 10.68 -30.97 13.59
N HIS A 9 9.42 -30.83 14.00
CA HIS A 9 9.02 -31.14 15.39
C HIS A 9 9.31 -32.60 15.71
N ARG A 10 8.86 -33.53 14.87
CA ARG A 10 9.12 -34.97 15.06
C ARG A 10 10.61 -35.30 15.16
N ILE A 11 11.45 -34.69 14.31
CA ILE A 11 12.91 -34.83 14.37
C ILE A 11 13.47 -34.39 15.72
N ILE A 12 12.96 -33.29 16.26
CA ILE A 12 13.43 -32.73 17.54
C ILE A 12 12.93 -33.56 18.71
N ASP A 13 11.68 -34.02 18.72
CA ASP A 13 11.17 -34.92 19.75
C ASP A 13 12.02 -36.21 19.84
N LEU A 14 12.35 -36.78 18.68
CA LEU A 14 13.24 -37.96 18.61
C LEU A 14 14.66 -37.61 19.08
N ARG A 15 15.15 -36.40 18.81
CA ARG A 15 16.45 -35.96 19.30
C ARG A 15 16.47 -35.77 20.82
N ASP A 16 15.41 -35.19 21.38
CA ASP A 16 15.25 -34.96 22.82
C ASP A 16 15.08 -36.28 23.58
N SER A 17 14.52 -37.31 22.94
CA SER A 17 14.52 -38.68 23.46
C SER A 17 15.90 -39.38 23.44
N GLY A 18 16.96 -38.70 23.01
CA GLY A 18 18.34 -39.19 23.06
C GLY A 18 18.79 -39.99 21.82
N LEU A 19 17.98 -40.08 20.77
CA LEU A 19 18.35 -40.84 19.57
C LEU A 19 19.49 -40.17 18.78
N SER A 20 20.35 -41.03 18.21
CA SER A 20 21.39 -40.60 17.27
C SER A 20 20.79 -40.19 15.93
N TYR A 21 21.45 -39.31 15.17
CA TYR A 21 20.95 -38.83 13.87
C TYR A 21 20.62 -39.96 12.89
N ARG A 22 21.40 -41.05 12.93
CA ARG A 22 21.18 -42.24 12.10
C ARG A 22 19.92 -42.98 12.49
N ASN A 23 19.66 -43.12 13.79
CA ASN A 23 18.46 -43.79 14.30
C ASN A 23 17.21 -42.95 14.07
N ILE A 24 17.30 -41.63 14.26
CA ILE A 24 16.24 -40.68 13.89
C ILE A 24 15.87 -40.87 12.41
N SER A 25 16.86 -40.87 11.51
CA SER A 25 16.60 -41.03 10.07
C SER A 25 15.96 -42.38 9.74
N LYS A 26 16.38 -43.48 10.38
CA LYS A 26 15.77 -44.81 10.18
C LYS A 26 14.32 -44.85 10.66
N GLN A 27 14.06 -44.26 11.83
CA GLN A 27 12.72 -44.23 12.43
C GLN A 27 11.74 -43.38 11.58
N LEU A 28 12.20 -42.24 11.08
CA LEU A 28 11.40 -41.42 10.16
C LEU A 28 11.09 -42.17 8.87
N ILE A 29 12.04 -42.94 8.32
CA ILE A 29 11.79 -43.78 7.13
C ILE A 29 10.76 -44.88 7.44
N SER A 30 10.82 -45.53 8.61
CA SER A 30 9.79 -46.51 9.01
C SER A 30 8.41 -45.88 9.24
N GLU A 31 8.36 -44.60 9.63
CA GLU A 31 7.14 -43.80 9.73
C GLU A 31 6.63 -43.32 8.34
N GLY A 32 7.29 -43.71 7.25
CA GLY A 32 6.92 -43.32 5.88
C GLY A 32 7.36 -41.91 5.48
N LEU A 33 8.23 -41.26 6.27
CA LEU A 33 8.68 -39.89 6.04
C LEU A 33 9.93 -39.86 5.15
N ILE A 34 9.81 -39.23 3.98
CA ILE A 34 10.91 -39.08 3.03
C ILE A 34 11.76 -37.85 3.41
N ILE A 35 12.75 -38.04 4.27
CA ILE A 35 13.72 -37.01 4.65
C ILE A 35 15.15 -37.55 4.52
N SER A 36 16.06 -36.73 3.99
CA SER A 36 17.48 -37.09 3.93
C SER A 36 18.16 -36.97 5.29
N HIS A 37 19.08 -37.90 5.59
CA HIS A 37 19.90 -37.87 6.81
C HIS A 37 20.64 -36.54 7.00
N VAL A 38 21.11 -35.92 5.91
CA VAL A 38 21.76 -34.59 5.95
C VAL A 38 20.80 -33.51 6.45
N SER A 39 19.52 -33.58 6.07
CA SER A 39 18.51 -32.64 6.54
C SER A 39 18.19 -32.84 8.02
N VAL A 40 18.06 -34.09 8.49
CA VAL A 40 17.90 -34.41 9.92
C VAL A 40 19.04 -33.81 10.74
N ARG A 41 20.29 -34.05 10.32
CA ARG A 41 21.48 -33.53 10.96
C ARG A 41 21.47 -31.99 11.02
N LYS A 42 21.24 -31.32 9.88
CA LYS A 42 21.16 -29.85 9.83
C LYS A 42 20.06 -29.27 10.71
N ILE A 43 18.91 -29.94 10.82
CA ILE A 43 17.80 -29.51 11.68
C ILE A 43 18.18 -29.67 13.16
N CYS A 44 18.77 -30.81 13.54
CA CYS A 44 19.21 -31.04 14.91
C CYS A 44 20.33 -30.08 15.33
N GLU A 45 21.36 -29.90 14.48
CA GLU A 45 22.46 -28.96 14.75
C GLU A 45 21.94 -27.52 14.87
N LYS A 46 20.99 -27.12 14.02
CA LYS A 46 20.33 -25.82 14.11
C LYS A 46 19.59 -25.66 15.45
N TYR A 47 18.85 -26.68 15.87
CA TYR A 47 18.11 -26.66 17.12
C TYR A 47 19.06 -26.58 18.33
N ILE A 48 20.12 -27.38 18.35
CA ILE A 48 21.13 -27.36 19.43
C ILE A 48 21.81 -25.98 19.53
N GLN A 49 22.19 -25.37 18.40
CA GLN A 49 22.93 -24.10 18.41
C GLN A 49 22.06 -22.88 18.72
N LYS A 50 20.80 -22.88 18.27
CA LYS A 50 19.97 -21.66 18.25
C LYS A 50 18.60 -21.82 18.89
N SER A 51 18.22 -23.03 19.29
CA SER A 51 16.90 -23.36 19.85
C SER A 51 15.72 -22.96 18.95
N VAL A 52 15.91 -22.96 17.62
CA VAL A 52 14.86 -22.60 16.64
C VAL A 52 14.51 -23.78 15.76
N ILE A 53 13.22 -24.14 15.75
CA ILE A 53 12.64 -25.19 14.90
C ILE A 53 12.32 -24.65 13.50
N ALA A 54 11.76 -23.44 13.45
CA ALA A 54 11.37 -22.75 12.22
C ALA A 54 12.57 -22.46 11.29
N ASP A 55 12.28 -22.17 10.02
CA ASP A 55 13.30 -21.68 9.11
C ASP A 55 13.75 -20.28 9.53
N PHE A 56 15.04 -19.97 9.35
CA PHE A 56 15.48 -18.59 9.50
C PHE A 56 14.91 -17.72 8.40
N ASN A 57 14.62 -16.47 8.75
CA ASN A 57 14.39 -15.43 7.78
C ASN A 57 15.61 -15.38 6.85
N ARG A 58 15.37 -15.57 5.56
CA ARG A 58 16.43 -15.42 4.56
C ARG A 58 16.72 -13.95 4.38
N SER A 59 18.00 -13.60 4.25
CA SER A 59 18.37 -12.28 3.75
C SER A 59 17.82 -12.15 2.33
N GLY A 60 16.86 -11.22 2.16
CA GLY A 60 16.38 -10.80 0.86
C GLY A 60 17.33 -9.82 0.20
N ARG A 61 16.96 -9.35 -1.00
CA ARG A 61 17.64 -8.22 -1.64
C ARG A 61 17.53 -6.98 -0.74
N SER A 62 18.63 -6.24 -0.58
CA SER A 62 18.63 -4.98 0.17
C SER A 62 17.65 -3.98 -0.43
N THR A 63 16.94 -3.26 0.43
CA THR A 63 16.00 -2.22 0.01
C THR A 63 16.74 -0.95 -0.38
N ILE A 64 16.31 -0.30 -1.45
CA ILE A 64 16.88 1.00 -1.90
C ILE A 64 16.53 2.13 -0.91
N PHE A 65 15.38 2.01 -0.24
CA PHE A 65 14.89 3.01 0.71
C PHE A 65 15.23 2.62 2.16
N ASN A 66 15.83 3.56 2.88
CA ASN A 66 16.03 3.53 4.33
C ASN A 66 15.06 4.51 5.00
N GLN A 67 15.02 4.54 6.34
CA GLN A 67 14.09 5.39 7.10
C GLN A 67 14.20 6.87 6.72
N ILE A 68 15.42 7.39 6.60
CA ILE A 68 15.70 8.78 6.19
C ILE A 68 15.04 9.12 4.84
N HIS A 69 14.99 8.17 3.90
CA HIS A 69 14.37 8.37 2.60
C HIS A 69 12.84 8.41 2.70
N TYR A 70 12.25 7.59 3.58
CA TYR A 70 10.82 7.61 3.86
C TYR A 70 10.40 8.91 4.54
N ASP A 71 11.16 9.40 5.51
CA ASP A 71 10.87 10.64 6.22
C ASP A 71 10.92 11.83 5.25
N TYR A 72 11.93 11.86 4.37
CA TYR A 72 12.02 12.91 3.35
C TYR A 72 10.88 12.82 2.32
N LEU A 73 10.50 11.61 1.90
CA LEU A 73 9.35 11.41 1.01
C LEU A 73 8.06 11.94 1.65
N GLU A 74 7.82 11.63 2.92
CA GLU A 74 6.65 12.13 3.64
C GLU A 74 6.67 13.66 3.75
N GLN A 75 7.82 14.28 4.04
CA GLN A 75 7.95 15.74 4.07
C GLN A 75 7.60 16.38 2.71
N LEU A 76 8.07 15.80 1.61
CA LEU A 76 7.76 16.30 0.26
C LEU A 76 6.25 16.24 -0.04
N ILE A 77 5.62 15.11 0.27
CA ILE A 77 4.19 14.89 0.06
C ILE A 77 3.35 15.79 0.96
N CYS A 78 3.76 15.99 2.21
CA CYS A 78 3.08 16.89 3.16
C CYS A 78 3.16 18.35 2.72
N LYS A 79 4.30 18.78 2.16
CA LYS A 79 4.50 20.14 1.67
C LYS A 79 3.68 20.43 0.40
N ASN A 80 3.60 19.47 -0.52
CA ASN A 80 2.77 19.58 -1.71
C ASN A 80 2.14 18.22 -2.04
N ARG A 81 0.82 18.10 -1.82
CA ARG A 81 0.09 16.86 -2.10
C ARG A 81 -0.06 16.56 -3.60
N GLU A 82 0.14 17.53 -4.48
CA GLU A 82 0.03 17.35 -5.93
C GLU A 82 1.37 17.08 -6.60
N ILE A 83 2.45 16.99 -5.81
CA ILE A 83 3.80 16.70 -6.31
C ILE A 83 3.81 15.45 -7.19
N THR A 84 4.37 15.58 -8.39
CA THR A 84 4.43 14.47 -9.34
C THR A 84 5.46 13.43 -8.91
N THR A 85 5.29 12.18 -9.35
CA THR A 85 6.29 11.13 -9.07
C THR A 85 7.64 11.48 -9.70
N GLN A 86 7.65 12.13 -10.86
CA GLN A 86 8.87 12.59 -11.53
C GLN A 86 9.60 13.66 -10.70
N GLU A 87 8.88 14.64 -10.15
CA GLU A 87 9.48 15.62 -9.24
C GLU A 87 10.03 14.99 -7.96
N ILE A 88 9.33 14.01 -7.39
CA ILE A 88 9.83 13.25 -6.24
C ILE A 88 11.14 12.55 -6.59
N ILE A 89 11.21 11.87 -7.75
CA ILE A 89 12.42 11.19 -8.22
C ILE A 89 13.58 12.18 -8.33
N LEU A 90 13.35 13.33 -8.97
CA LEU A 90 14.37 14.37 -9.12
C LEU A 90 14.88 14.85 -7.77
N LYS A 91 13.98 15.17 -6.83
CA LYS A 91 14.36 15.66 -5.48
C LYS A 91 15.11 14.61 -4.67
N ILE A 92 14.69 13.34 -4.73
CA ILE A 92 15.39 12.24 -4.04
C ILE A 92 16.76 12.00 -4.65
N ASN A 93 16.87 12.04 -5.98
CA ASN A 93 18.15 11.89 -6.67
C ASN A 93 19.11 13.02 -6.31
N ILE A 94 18.67 14.28 -6.38
CA ILE A 94 19.50 15.43 -6.01
C ILE A 94 19.98 15.34 -4.55
N LYS A 95 19.12 14.92 -3.62
CA LYS A 95 19.45 14.91 -2.19
C LYS A 95 20.30 13.71 -1.76
N PHE A 96 20.06 12.53 -2.33
CA PHE A 96 20.65 11.27 -1.86
C PHE A 96 21.48 10.53 -2.92
N SER A 97 21.57 11.06 -4.15
CA SER A 97 22.22 10.41 -5.30
C SER A 97 21.65 9.03 -5.64
N ILE A 98 20.36 8.82 -5.39
CA ILE A 98 19.66 7.54 -5.62
C ILE A 98 18.80 7.64 -6.87
N LYS A 99 19.01 6.70 -7.81
CA LYS A 99 18.17 6.53 -9.00
C LYS A 99 17.05 5.53 -8.72
N VAL A 100 15.81 5.97 -8.86
CA VAL A 100 14.60 5.20 -8.56
C VAL A 100 13.57 5.35 -9.66
N SER A 101 12.77 4.31 -9.89
CA SER A 101 11.68 4.33 -10.87
C SER A 101 10.41 4.93 -10.27
N ASN A 102 9.46 5.35 -11.13
CA ASN A 102 8.12 5.77 -10.71
C ASN A 102 7.43 4.69 -9.83
N SER A 103 7.54 3.42 -10.22
CA SER A 103 6.95 2.30 -9.47
C SER A 103 7.56 2.15 -8.07
N THR A 104 8.86 2.44 -7.93
CA THR A 104 9.56 2.39 -6.64
C THR A 104 9.04 3.47 -5.71
N ILE A 105 8.83 4.70 -6.21
CA ILE A 105 8.24 5.80 -5.43
C ILE A 105 6.83 5.46 -4.96
N ILE A 106 5.99 4.91 -5.85
CA ILE A 106 4.61 4.55 -5.50
C ILE A 106 4.61 3.50 -4.39
N ARG A 107 5.39 2.42 -4.52
CA ARG A 107 5.50 1.39 -3.47
C ARG A 107 6.07 1.94 -2.17
N ALA A 108 7.05 2.84 -2.25
CA ALA A 108 7.62 3.49 -1.08
C ALA A 108 6.58 4.34 -0.36
N ALA A 109 5.78 5.11 -1.10
CA ALA A 109 4.67 5.89 -0.57
C ALA A 109 3.59 4.98 0.06
N GLU A 110 3.21 3.88 -0.59
CA GLU A 110 2.25 2.91 -0.03
C GLU A 110 2.73 2.33 1.30
N LYS A 111 4.04 2.08 1.44
CA LYS A 111 4.64 1.59 2.67
C LYS A 111 4.52 2.58 3.84
N ILE A 112 4.53 3.89 3.55
CA ILE A 112 4.25 4.96 4.53
C ILE A 112 2.77 5.38 4.52
N ASN A 113 1.87 4.51 4.04
CA ASN A 113 0.43 4.72 4.01
C ASN A 113 -0.04 5.90 3.15
N TRP A 114 0.72 6.27 2.11
CA TRP A 114 0.32 7.26 1.12
C TRP A 114 -0.08 6.58 -0.20
N SER A 115 -1.12 7.11 -0.84
CA SER A 115 -1.60 6.58 -2.13
C SER A 115 -1.93 7.72 -3.09
N ARG A 116 -1.69 7.51 -4.38
CA ARG A 116 -2.03 8.49 -5.41
C ARG A 116 -3.49 8.31 -5.83
N LYS A 117 -4.28 9.37 -5.76
CA LYS A 117 -5.71 9.38 -6.10
C LYS A 117 -5.99 10.42 -7.16
N THR A 118 -6.99 10.15 -7.99
CA THR A 118 -7.55 11.15 -8.89
C THR A 118 -8.48 12.06 -8.10
N THR A 119 -8.39 13.35 -8.38
CA THR A 119 -9.31 14.31 -7.79
C THR A 119 -10.70 14.06 -8.36
N ARG A 120 -11.71 13.89 -7.49
CA ARG A 120 -13.10 13.94 -7.90
C ARG A 120 -13.50 15.39 -8.04
N TYR A 121 -14.01 15.75 -9.22
CA TYR A 121 -14.49 17.10 -9.52
C TYR A 121 -15.44 17.62 -8.44
N CYS A 122 -15.23 18.87 -8.05
CA CYS A 122 -16.18 19.64 -7.26
C CYS A 122 -16.13 21.08 -7.74
N GLN A 123 -17.27 21.61 -8.19
CA GLN A 123 -17.36 23.04 -8.50
C GLN A 123 -17.04 23.85 -7.24
N ILE A 124 -16.18 24.85 -7.37
CA ILE A 124 -16.05 25.87 -6.32
C ILE A 124 -17.41 26.58 -6.23
N VAL A 125 -18.01 26.57 -5.05
CA VAL A 125 -19.23 27.32 -4.76
C VAL A 125 -18.87 28.40 -3.74
N SER A 126 -19.12 29.67 -4.08
CA SER A 126 -18.97 30.75 -3.11
C SER A 126 -19.94 30.57 -1.95
N GLU A 127 -19.59 31.05 -0.76
CA GLU A 127 -20.43 30.94 0.44
C GLU A 127 -21.84 31.51 0.20
N LYS A 128 -21.93 32.67 -0.45
CA LYS A 128 -23.20 33.28 -0.87
C LYS A 128 -24.05 32.34 -1.74
N ASN A 129 -23.44 31.66 -2.71
CA ASN A 129 -24.16 30.73 -3.59
C ASN A 129 -24.53 29.43 -2.87
N ALA A 130 -23.71 28.98 -1.90
CA ALA A 130 -24.02 27.82 -1.08
C ALA A 130 -25.28 28.08 -0.22
N ILE A 131 -25.36 29.27 0.42
CA ILE A 131 -26.53 29.69 1.19
C ILE A 131 -27.77 29.77 0.30
N LYS A 132 -27.68 30.44 -0.86
CA LYS A 132 -28.81 30.53 -1.80
C LYS A 132 -29.31 29.15 -2.26
N ARG A 133 -28.40 28.24 -2.58
CA ARG A 133 -28.75 26.86 -2.97
C ARG A 133 -29.46 26.11 -1.84
N ALA A 134 -28.98 26.24 -0.61
CA ALA A 134 -29.60 25.60 0.55
C ALA A 134 -31.01 26.16 0.83
N LEU A 135 -31.17 27.48 0.78
CA LEU A 135 -32.47 28.14 0.95
C LEU A 135 -33.47 27.71 -0.14
N TYR A 136 -33.04 27.67 -1.40
CA TYR A 136 -33.89 27.22 -2.51
C TYR A 136 -34.30 25.76 -2.36
N ALA A 137 -33.37 24.87 -1.98
CA ALA A 137 -33.68 23.46 -1.75
C ALA A 137 -34.71 23.28 -0.62
N ASN A 138 -34.58 24.03 0.47
CA ASN A 138 -35.56 24.02 1.55
C ASN A 138 -36.92 24.56 1.09
N PHE A 139 -36.93 25.61 0.28
CA PHE A 139 -38.17 26.15 -0.29
C PHE A 139 -38.90 25.10 -1.16
N CYS A 140 -38.19 24.42 -2.06
CA CYS A 140 -38.77 23.36 -2.90
C CYS A 140 -39.35 22.23 -2.06
N LEU A 141 -38.65 21.82 -1.00
CA LEU A 141 -39.11 20.80 -0.07
C LEU A 141 -40.40 21.22 0.65
N LEU A 142 -40.47 22.47 1.14
CA LEU A 142 -41.63 22.99 1.86
C LEU A 142 -42.84 23.24 0.95
N SER A 143 -42.60 23.67 -0.28
CA SER A 143 -43.66 23.92 -1.28
C SER A 143 -44.17 22.64 -1.93
N CYS A 144 -43.60 21.47 -1.60
CA CYS A 144 -43.86 20.21 -2.28
C CYS A 144 -43.69 20.33 -3.81
N ASP A 145 -42.73 21.17 -4.23
CA ASP A 145 -42.44 21.40 -5.64
C ASP A 145 -42.00 20.08 -6.29
N SER A 146 -42.47 19.84 -7.51
CA SER A 146 -42.32 18.56 -8.20
C SER A 146 -41.83 18.76 -9.62
N PHE A 147 -41.10 17.77 -10.13
CA PHE A 147 -40.58 17.80 -11.49
C PHE A 147 -41.59 17.34 -12.56
N MET A 148 -42.89 17.29 -12.22
CA MET A 148 -43.92 16.73 -13.10
C MET A 148 -44.27 17.65 -14.27
N ASP A 149 -44.09 18.96 -14.11
CA ASP A 149 -44.39 19.98 -15.12
C ASP A 149 -43.20 20.93 -15.30
N CYS A 150 -42.05 20.37 -15.64
CA CYS A 150 -40.84 21.17 -15.89
C CYS A 150 -40.07 20.64 -17.10
N VAL A 151 -39.53 21.58 -17.88
CA VAL A 151 -38.58 21.31 -18.97
C VAL A 151 -37.24 21.91 -18.59
N PHE A 152 -36.21 21.06 -18.50
CA PHE A 152 -34.84 21.50 -18.27
C PHE A 152 -34.10 21.65 -19.59
N ILE A 153 -33.45 22.79 -19.77
CA ILE A 153 -32.57 23.07 -20.91
C ILE A 153 -31.23 23.53 -20.33
N ASP A 154 -30.14 22.95 -20.81
CA ASP A 154 -28.78 23.37 -20.47
C ASP A 154 -27.89 23.26 -21.72
N GLU A 155 -26.85 24.08 -21.77
CA GLU A 155 -25.85 24.07 -22.83
C GLU A 155 -24.59 23.37 -22.36
N SER A 156 -24.03 22.47 -23.17
CA SER A 156 -22.80 21.76 -22.85
C SER A 156 -21.71 22.03 -23.88
N LEU A 157 -20.51 22.33 -23.39
CA LEU A 157 -19.29 22.30 -24.19
C LEU A 157 -18.68 20.89 -24.13
N ILE A 158 -18.25 20.37 -25.28
CA ILE A 158 -17.51 19.11 -25.37
C ILE A 158 -16.02 19.45 -25.54
N GLU A 159 -15.21 19.06 -24.55
CA GLU A 159 -13.76 19.17 -24.58
C GLU A 159 -13.15 17.77 -24.77
N LEU A 160 -12.20 17.64 -25.69
CA LEU A 160 -11.57 16.36 -26.04
C LEU A 160 -10.43 15.95 -25.08
N GLU A 161 -9.97 16.88 -24.25
CA GLU A 161 -8.89 16.66 -23.30
C GLU A 161 -9.42 16.56 -21.86
N VAL A 162 -8.87 15.61 -21.09
CA VAL A 162 -9.26 15.40 -19.69
C VAL A 162 -8.06 15.66 -18.79
N HIS A 163 -8.05 16.82 -18.15
CA HIS A 163 -7.05 17.15 -17.14
C HIS A 163 -7.48 16.62 -15.76
N THR A 164 -7.26 15.32 -15.49
CA THR A 164 -7.42 14.81 -14.12
C THR A 164 -6.23 15.22 -13.27
N LEU A 165 -6.47 16.07 -12.26
CA LEU A 165 -5.52 16.29 -11.19
C LEU A 165 -5.32 14.98 -10.39
N LYS A 166 -4.06 14.68 -10.09
CA LYS A 166 -3.67 13.55 -9.22
C LYS A 166 -3.00 14.11 -7.98
N HIS A 167 -3.44 13.66 -6.81
CA HIS A 167 -2.83 14.05 -5.55
C HIS A 167 -2.52 12.83 -4.69
N TRP A 168 -1.65 13.01 -3.71
CA TRP A 168 -1.35 12.04 -2.67
C TRP A 168 -2.35 12.16 -1.53
N GLN A 169 -2.85 11.02 -1.07
CA GLN A 169 -3.76 10.91 0.07
C GLN A 169 -3.20 9.91 1.08
N LYS A 170 -3.14 10.33 2.33
CA LYS A 170 -2.81 9.46 3.46
C LYS A 170 -3.99 8.52 3.74
N LYS A 171 -3.71 7.22 3.85
CA LYS A 171 -4.70 6.18 4.09
C LYS A 171 -5.42 6.46 5.42
N GLY A 172 -6.73 6.34 5.43
CA GLY A 172 -7.59 6.63 6.60
C GLY A 172 -8.01 8.10 6.74
N CYS A 173 -7.40 9.04 6.02
CA CYS A 173 -7.84 10.44 6.06
C CYS A 173 -9.04 10.67 5.13
N ARG A 174 -9.99 11.50 5.57
CA ARG A 174 -11.12 11.94 4.74
C ARG A 174 -10.59 12.61 3.47
N TYR A 175 -11.21 12.26 2.35
CA TYR A 175 -10.93 12.88 1.06
C TYR A 175 -11.44 14.32 1.06
N ASN A 176 -10.54 15.29 0.91
CA ASN A 176 -10.91 16.67 0.64
C ASN A 176 -10.98 16.84 -0.87
N LYS A 177 -12.19 17.09 -1.40
CA LYS A 177 -12.37 17.45 -2.81
C LYS A 177 -11.56 18.71 -3.08
N ALA A 178 -10.63 18.66 -4.03
CA ALA A 178 -10.01 19.89 -4.49
C ALA A 178 -11.07 20.65 -5.31
N PRO A 179 -11.37 21.90 -4.94
CA PRO A 179 -12.37 22.68 -5.64
C PRO A 179 -11.78 23.09 -7.00
N VAL A 180 -12.55 22.86 -8.08
CA VAL A 180 -12.16 23.21 -9.45
C VAL A 180 -13.07 24.33 -9.93
N ALA A 181 -12.48 25.37 -10.53
CA ALA A 181 -13.24 26.46 -11.14
C ALA A 181 -14.18 25.88 -12.20
N LYS A 182 -15.43 26.37 -12.26
CA LYS A 182 -16.41 25.92 -13.27
C LYS A 182 -15.89 26.15 -14.70
N HIS A 183 -15.10 27.21 -14.88
CA HIS A 183 -14.44 27.58 -16.13
C HIS A 183 -12.95 27.81 -15.85
N PRO A 184 -12.09 26.79 -16.00
CA PRO A 184 -10.67 26.90 -15.64
C PRO A 184 -9.82 27.73 -16.63
N LEU A 185 -10.34 28.02 -17.82
CA LEU A 185 -9.62 28.67 -18.93
C LEU A 185 -10.17 30.06 -19.31
N LYS A 186 -10.93 30.71 -18.43
CA LYS A 186 -11.34 32.11 -18.61
C LYS A 186 -10.47 33.05 -17.79
#